data_AF-A0A2P2IF09-F1
#
_entry.id   AF-A0A2P2IF09-F1
#
_cell.length_a   1.000
_cell.length_b   1.000
_cell.length_c   1.000
_cell.angle_alpha   90.00
_cell.angle_beta   90.00
_cell.angle_gamma   90.00
#
_symmetry.space_group_name_H-M   'P 1'
#
loop_
_entity.id
_entity.type
_entity.pdbx_description
1 polymer ?
#
loop_
_entity_poly.entity_id
_entity_poly.type
_entity_poly.pdbx_seq_one_letter_code
_entity_poly.pdbx_strand_id
1 'polypeptide(L)'
;AIFTHINRNKRSICLDLKSKNGHSVLLRLIKDADVFMQNFRPGTTQRLGIDEKALRMVNPSLIYVSVSGFGQTGPMSKKRVYDPIIQAASGLASIQSDENGRPKMIRLIVPDMVTALTASQAITAALYKRLRTGKGEYLELSMLDAMVNFNWGESMAAFVELDHEGTGRYGTNKAYVRDMIYKTKDGQFITCGAVSNKEWSGL
;
A
#
# COMPACT_ATOMS: atom_id res chain seq x y z
N ALA A 1 -19.19 5.37 10.71
CA ALA A 1 -19.38 4.35 9.67
C ALA A 1 -18.07 3.65 9.26
N ILE A 2 -17.05 4.36 8.76
CA ILE A 2 -15.79 3.74 8.28
C ILE A 2 -15.11 2.84 9.31
N PHE A 3 -15.02 3.26 10.59
CA PHE A 3 -14.41 2.45 11.66
C PHE A 3 -15.01 1.04 11.73
N THR A 4 -16.35 0.93 11.72
CA THR A 4 -17.06 -0.35 11.79
C THR A 4 -16.82 -1.21 10.55
N HIS A 5 -16.69 -0.60 9.36
CA HIS A 5 -16.47 -1.32 8.11
C HIS A 5 -15.09 -2.01 8.05
N ILE A 6 -14.04 -1.32 8.51
CA ILE A 6 -12.65 -1.79 8.38
C ILE A 6 -12.07 -2.40 9.68
N ASN A 7 -12.85 -2.46 10.75
CA ASN A 7 -12.46 -3.08 12.03
C ASN A 7 -13.41 -4.18 12.49
N ARG A 8 -14.29 -4.68 11.61
CA ARG A 8 -15.10 -5.87 11.91
C ARG A 8 -14.21 -7.05 12.34
N ASN A 9 -14.74 -7.90 13.22
CA ASN A 9 -14.07 -9.07 13.80
C ASN A 9 -12.89 -8.78 14.75
N LYS A 10 -12.59 -7.51 15.06
CA LYS A 10 -11.54 -7.15 16.05
C LYS A 10 -12.13 -7.06 17.46
N ARG A 11 -11.40 -7.58 18.44
CA ARG A 11 -11.60 -7.26 19.87
C ARG A 11 -10.76 -6.02 20.21
N SER A 12 -11.32 -5.06 20.93
CA SER A 12 -10.66 -3.79 21.23
C SER A 12 -10.38 -3.64 22.73
N ILE A 13 -9.20 -3.10 23.04
CA ILE A 13 -8.80 -2.65 24.38
C ILE A 13 -8.05 -1.32 24.23
N CYS A 14 -8.29 -0.39 25.15
CA CYS A 14 -7.57 0.89 25.19
C CYS A 14 -6.40 0.78 26.17
N LEU A 15 -5.18 1.07 25.71
CA LEU A 15 -3.96 1.02 26.52
C LEU A 15 -3.21 2.34 26.43
N ASP A 16 -2.83 2.90 27.58
CA ASP A 16 -1.84 3.97 27.63
C ASP A 16 -0.43 3.37 27.71
N LEU A 17 0.26 3.33 26.57
CA LEU A 17 1.61 2.78 26.44
C LEU A 17 2.69 3.63 27.12
N LYS A 18 2.38 4.84 27.61
CA LYS A 18 3.31 5.62 28.45
C LYS A 18 3.25 5.20 29.92
N SER A 19 2.20 4.53 30.33
CA SER A 19 2.05 4.02 31.70
C SER A 19 2.73 2.65 31.84
N LYS A 20 3.30 2.37 33.02
CA LYS A 20 3.87 1.06 33.33
C LYS A 20 2.83 -0.07 33.20
N ASN A 21 1.59 0.20 33.61
CA ASN A 21 0.49 -0.77 33.54
C ASN A 21 0.10 -1.08 32.10
N GLY A 22 -0.06 -0.06 31.25
CA GLY A 22 -0.39 -0.26 29.83
C GLY A 22 0.71 -1.00 29.08
N HIS A 23 1.98 -0.69 29.38
CA HIS A 23 3.13 -1.41 28.83
C HIS A 23 3.13 -2.89 29.28
N SER A 24 2.92 -3.16 30.58
CA SER A 24 2.81 -4.54 31.10
C SER A 24 1.69 -5.35 30.44
N VAL A 25 0.52 -4.75 30.22
CA VAL A 25 -0.59 -5.42 29.52
C VAL A 25 -0.21 -5.75 28.07
N LEU A 26 0.44 -4.83 27.35
CA LEU A 26 0.92 -5.12 26.00
C LEU A 26 1.90 -6.29 25.99
N LEU A 27 2.90 -6.30 26.87
CA LEU A 27 3.90 -7.39 26.91
C LEU A 27 3.26 -8.75 27.18
N ARG A 28 2.22 -8.81 28.03
CA ARG A 28 1.44 -10.02 28.25
C ARG A 28 0.73 -10.50 26.98
N LEU A 29 0.17 -9.59 26.19
CA LEU A 29 -0.45 -9.93 24.91
C LEU A 29 0.58 -10.42 23.88
N ILE A 30 1.76 -9.78 23.84
CA ILE A 30 2.84 -10.12 22.90
C ILE A 30 3.42 -11.52 23.14
N LYS A 31 3.45 -11.97 24.39
CA LYS A 31 3.97 -13.30 24.76
C LYS A 31 3.33 -14.42 23.95
N ASP A 32 2.02 -14.33 23.72
CA ASP A 32 1.23 -15.35 23.03
C ASP A 32 0.80 -14.92 21.61
N ALA A 33 1.24 -13.75 21.15
CA ALA A 33 0.87 -13.22 19.84
C ALA A 33 1.75 -13.80 18.72
N ASP A 34 1.12 -14.11 17.58
CA ASP A 34 1.84 -14.48 16.37
C ASP A 34 2.39 -13.28 15.61
N VAL A 35 1.59 -12.21 15.56
CA VAL A 35 1.85 -11.02 14.75
C VAL A 35 1.59 -9.77 15.59
N PHE A 36 2.53 -8.84 15.58
CA PHE A 36 2.34 -7.48 16.06
C PHE A 36 2.49 -6.52 14.89
N MET A 37 1.50 -5.64 14.69
CA MET A 37 1.49 -4.69 13.58
C MET A 37 1.25 -3.28 14.08
N GLN A 38 2.02 -2.34 13.54
CA GLN A 38 1.86 -0.91 13.79
C GLN A 38 2.21 -0.08 12.56
N ASN A 39 1.69 1.14 12.52
CA ASN A 39 1.95 2.12 11.46
C ASN A 39 2.36 3.50 11.99
N PHE A 40 3.07 3.53 13.13
CA PHE A 40 3.62 4.75 13.70
C PHE A 40 4.75 5.31 12.84
N ARG A 41 5.02 6.61 13.03
CA ARG A 41 6.17 7.26 12.39
C ARG A 41 7.48 6.69 12.92
N PRO A 42 8.54 6.65 12.09
CA PRO A 42 9.88 6.25 12.51
C PRO A 42 10.30 6.95 13.81
N GLY A 43 10.89 6.20 14.75
CA GLY A 43 11.30 6.68 16.07
C GLY A 43 10.23 6.59 17.17
N THR A 44 8.95 6.44 16.82
CA THR A 44 7.87 6.43 17.82
C THR A 44 7.89 5.16 18.66
N THR A 45 8.09 4.01 18.05
CA THR A 45 8.10 2.71 18.73
C THR A 45 9.28 2.57 19.68
N GLN A 46 10.45 3.11 19.31
CA GLN A 46 11.63 3.17 20.19
C GLN A 46 11.33 4.00 21.44
N ARG A 47 10.74 5.19 21.28
CA ARG A 47 10.35 6.05 22.41
C ARG A 47 9.30 5.41 23.32
N LEU A 48 8.44 4.56 22.77
CA LEU A 48 7.42 3.82 23.52
C LEU A 48 7.94 2.49 24.10
N GLY A 49 9.18 2.09 23.78
CA GLY A 49 9.75 0.81 24.24
C GLY A 49 9.01 -0.42 23.68
N ILE A 50 8.49 -0.31 22.46
CA ILE A 50 7.73 -1.36 21.75
C ILE A 50 8.29 -1.59 20.35
N ASP A 51 9.55 -1.23 20.11
CA ASP A 51 10.21 -1.52 18.85
C ASP A 51 10.49 -3.02 18.71
N GLU A 52 10.92 -3.40 17.51
CA GLU A 52 11.11 -4.80 17.15
C GLU A 52 12.05 -5.52 18.13
N LYS A 53 13.18 -4.90 18.47
CA LYS A 53 14.16 -5.47 19.40
C LYS A 53 13.56 -5.68 20.79
N ALA A 54 12.82 -4.71 21.31
CA ALA A 54 12.17 -4.81 22.62
C ALA A 54 11.15 -5.95 22.67
N LEU A 55 10.28 -6.06 21.66
CA LEU A 55 9.26 -7.11 21.64
C LEU A 55 9.82 -8.50 21.32
N ARG A 56 10.92 -8.57 20.56
CA ARG A 56 11.66 -9.82 20.27
C ARG A 56 12.19 -10.49 21.54
N MET A 57 12.62 -9.70 22.53
CA MET A 57 13.08 -10.24 23.82
C MET A 57 11.94 -10.92 24.60
N VAL A 58 10.69 -10.49 24.38
CA VAL A 58 9.50 -11.08 25.02
C VAL A 58 9.02 -12.30 24.24
N ASN A 59 9.03 -12.23 22.92
CA ASN A 59 8.63 -13.31 22.03
C ASN A 59 9.60 -13.42 20.83
N PRO A 60 10.59 -14.34 20.88
CA PRO A 60 11.56 -14.53 19.80
C PRO A 60 10.94 -14.94 18.46
N SER A 61 9.76 -15.56 18.48
CA SER A 61 9.04 -16.09 17.31
C SER A 61 8.05 -15.10 16.68
N LEU A 62 7.93 -13.88 17.23
CA LEU A 62 6.97 -12.86 16.80
C LEU A 62 7.15 -12.47 15.33
N ILE A 63 6.09 -12.18 14.59
CA ILE A 63 6.21 -11.45 13.33
C ILE A 63 5.92 -9.99 13.63
N TYR A 64 6.95 -9.16 13.62
CA TYR A 64 6.81 -7.73 13.86
C TYR A 64 6.61 -7.04 12.51
N VAL A 65 5.58 -6.22 12.38
CA VAL A 65 5.23 -5.52 11.14
C VAL A 65 5.23 -4.03 11.37
N SER A 66 6.00 -3.31 10.56
CA SER A 66 6.05 -1.86 10.51
C SER A 66 5.62 -1.36 9.15
N VAL A 67 4.53 -0.59 9.11
CA VAL A 67 4.07 0.08 7.90
C VAL A 67 4.33 1.58 8.02
N SER A 68 4.95 2.17 7.02
CA SER A 68 5.23 3.61 6.96
C SER A 68 4.79 4.20 5.62
N GLY A 69 4.75 5.52 5.51
CA GLY A 69 4.46 6.17 4.23
C GLY A 69 5.61 6.04 3.22
N PHE A 70 6.77 6.57 3.60
CA PHE A 70 7.97 6.68 2.74
C PHE A 70 9.11 5.72 3.12
N GLY A 71 8.90 4.81 4.07
CA GLY A 71 9.95 3.95 4.61
C GLY A 71 10.53 4.49 5.92
N GLN A 72 11.40 3.68 6.53
CA GLN A 72 12.11 4.03 7.76
C GLN A 72 13.37 4.88 7.50
N THR A 73 13.85 4.93 6.26
CA THR A 73 15.08 5.60 5.84
C THR A 73 14.83 6.53 4.64
N GLY A 74 15.85 7.31 4.26
CA GLY A 74 15.77 8.24 3.13
C GLY A 74 15.20 9.62 3.48
N PRO A 75 15.25 10.57 2.53
CA PRO A 75 15.01 11.99 2.78
C PRO A 75 13.57 12.31 3.21
N MET A 76 12.62 11.42 2.86
CA MET A 76 11.20 11.60 3.11
C MET A 76 10.69 10.82 4.34
N SER A 77 11.51 9.97 4.97
CA SER A 77 11.12 9.09 6.09
C SER A 77 10.44 9.81 7.27
N LYS A 78 10.83 11.05 7.56
CA LYS A 78 10.29 11.86 8.67
C LYS A 78 9.10 12.75 8.26
N LYS A 79 8.69 12.73 6.98
CA LYS A 79 7.58 13.56 6.49
C LYS A 79 6.24 12.96 6.91
N ARG A 80 5.23 13.82 7.04
CA ARG A 80 3.84 13.37 7.23
C ARG A 80 3.33 12.79 5.92
N VAL A 81 2.61 11.69 6.00
CA VAL A 81 2.08 10.99 4.83
C VAL A 81 0.61 10.66 5.06
N TYR A 82 -0.15 10.83 3.99
CA TYR A 82 -1.50 10.31 3.81
C TYR A 82 -1.60 9.81 2.38
N ASP A 83 -2.64 9.03 2.09
CA ASP A 83 -2.86 8.40 0.79
C ASP A 83 -2.65 9.34 -0.43
N PRO A 84 -3.21 10.57 -0.49
CA PRO A 84 -3.04 11.44 -1.66
C PRO A 84 -1.59 11.83 -1.94
N ILE A 85 -0.75 11.90 -0.90
CA ILE A 85 0.68 12.20 -1.04
C ILE A 85 1.38 11.04 -1.75
N ILE A 86 1.01 9.79 -1.43
CA ILE A 86 1.58 8.61 -2.08
C ILE A 86 1.02 8.44 -3.48
N GLN A 87 -0.26 8.76 -3.74
CA GLN A 87 -0.78 8.77 -5.11
C GLN A 87 0.03 9.71 -6.02
N ALA A 88 0.38 10.90 -5.53
CA ALA A 88 1.25 11.81 -6.27
C ALA A 88 2.70 11.27 -6.39
N ALA A 89 3.30 10.86 -5.27
CA ALA A 89 4.70 10.47 -5.23
C ALA A 89 5.02 9.17 -6.00
N SER A 90 4.06 8.25 -6.08
CA SER A 90 4.20 6.97 -6.80
C SER A 90 3.93 7.06 -8.30
N GLY A 91 3.58 8.25 -8.82
CA GLY A 91 3.20 8.45 -10.21
C GLY A 91 1.76 8.05 -10.56
N LEU A 92 1.00 7.46 -9.62
CA LEU A 92 -0.39 7.05 -9.84
C LEU A 92 -1.24 8.23 -10.35
N ALA A 93 -1.11 9.40 -9.72
CA ALA A 93 -1.88 10.58 -10.14
C ALA A 93 -1.54 11.06 -11.56
N SER A 94 -0.29 10.88 -11.98
CA SER A 94 0.18 11.28 -13.31
C SER A 94 -0.40 10.38 -14.40
N ILE A 95 -0.55 9.09 -14.14
CA ILE A 95 -1.10 8.12 -15.10
C ILE A 95 -2.58 8.39 -15.37
N GLN A 96 -3.29 8.93 -14.39
CA GLN A 96 -4.70 9.29 -14.47
C GLN A 96 -4.94 10.68 -15.12
N SER A 97 -3.93 11.26 -15.77
CA SER A 97 -4.06 12.60 -16.35
C SER A 97 -5.17 12.65 -17.41
N ASP A 98 -5.87 13.78 -17.49
CA ASP A 98 -6.82 13.99 -18.59
C ASP A 98 -6.14 14.31 -19.91
N GLU A 99 -6.93 14.50 -20.97
CA GLU A 99 -6.47 14.85 -22.31
C GLU A 99 -5.61 16.12 -22.35
N ASN A 100 -5.74 17.01 -21.36
CA ASN A 100 -4.93 18.23 -21.22
C ASN A 100 -3.65 18.02 -20.40
N GLY A 101 -3.40 16.79 -19.93
CA GLY A 101 -2.22 16.44 -19.13
C GLY A 101 -2.33 16.87 -17.67
N ARG A 102 -3.53 17.19 -17.16
CA ARG A 102 -3.70 17.52 -15.73
C ARG A 102 -3.81 16.23 -14.91
N PRO A 103 -2.91 15.98 -13.94
CA PRO A 103 -2.98 14.81 -13.07
C PRO A 103 -4.29 14.74 -12.28
N LYS A 104 -4.81 13.52 -12.08
CA LYS A 104 -6.03 13.27 -11.29
C LYS A 104 -5.76 12.23 -10.21
N MET A 105 -6.39 12.41 -9.06
CA MET A 105 -6.36 11.39 -8.01
C MET A 105 -7.44 10.34 -8.27
N ILE A 106 -7.16 9.10 -7.87
CA ILE A 106 -8.22 8.10 -7.72
C ILE A 106 -9.05 8.47 -6.49
N ARG A 107 -10.38 8.36 -6.60
CA ARG A 107 -11.32 8.73 -5.53
C ARG A 107 -11.31 7.77 -4.32
N LEU A 108 -10.48 6.73 -4.36
CA LEU A 108 -10.32 5.72 -3.32
C LEU A 108 -8.92 5.83 -2.70
N ILE A 109 -8.76 5.28 -1.50
CA ILE A 109 -7.49 5.18 -0.78
C ILE A 109 -6.63 4.02 -1.29
N VAL A 110 -6.28 4.06 -2.59
CA VAL A 110 -5.60 2.97 -3.29
C VAL A 110 -4.25 2.63 -2.65
N PRO A 111 -3.34 3.58 -2.41
CA PRO A 111 -2.14 3.33 -1.63
C PRO A 111 -2.35 2.61 -0.30
N ASP A 112 -3.32 3.01 0.51
CA ASP A 112 -3.62 2.32 1.78
C ASP A 112 -4.08 0.87 1.55
N MET A 113 -4.95 0.64 0.56
CA MET A 113 -5.48 -0.70 0.24
C MET A 113 -4.40 -1.63 -0.32
N VAL A 114 -3.59 -1.16 -1.27
CA VAL A 114 -2.47 -1.92 -1.84
C VAL A 114 -1.49 -2.28 -0.73
N THR A 115 -1.11 -1.32 0.11
CA THR A 115 -0.18 -1.56 1.24
C THR A 115 -0.73 -2.60 2.21
N ALA A 116 -2.05 -2.57 2.51
CA ALA A 116 -2.68 -3.56 3.37
C ALA A 116 -2.65 -4.98 2.76
N LEU A 117 -2.88 -5.11 1.44
CA LEU A 117 -2.78 -6.38 0.72
C LEU A 117 -1.33 -6.90 0.70
N THR A 118 -0.37 -6.03 0.41
CA THR A 118 1.06 -6.36 0.47
C THR A 118 1.47 -6.82 1.86
N ALA A 119 1.01 -6.13 2.91
CA ALA A 119 1.26 -6.52 4.30
C ALA A 119 0.66 -7.88 4.64
N SER A 120 -0.59 -8.14 4.21
CA SER A 120 -1.25 -9.43 4.42
C SER A 120 -0.48 -10.58 3.75
N GLN A 121 0.02 -10.36 2.52
CA GLN A 121 0.84 -11.34 1.81
C GLN A 121 2.18 -11.58 2.50
N ALA A 122 2.87 -10.51 2.90
CA ALA A 122 4.14 -10.60 3.62
C ALA A 122 4.00 -11.32 4.97
N ILE A 123 2.94 -11.01 5.73
CA ILE A 123 2.62 -11.69 7.00
C ILE A 123 2.38 -13.19 6.76
N THR A 124 1.61 -13.53 5.73
CA THR A 124 1.31 -14.94 5.41
C THR A 124 2.58 -15.70 5.02
N ALA A 125 3.46 -15.08 4.22
CA ALA A 125 4.75 -15.66 3.85
C ALA A 125 5.68 -15.83 5.07
N ALA A 126 5.73 -14.83 5.97
CA ALA A 126 6.52 -14.91 7.20
C ALA A 126 6.00 -15.99 8.15
N LEU A 127 4.68 -16.13 8.29
CA LEU A 127 4.05 -17.21 9.06
C LEU A 127 4.42 -18.57 8.47
N TYR A 128 4.40 -18.72 7.15
CA TYR A 128 4.81 -19.94 6.48
C TYR A 128 6.29 -20.28 6.71
N LYS A 129 7.18 -19.29 6.58
CA LYS A 129 8.61 -19.44 6.88
C LYS A 129 8.84 -19.83 8.35
N ARG A 130 8.07 -19.24 9.27
CA ARG A 130 8.14 -19.57 10.70
C ARG A 130 7.75 -21.02 10.98
N LEU A 131 6.77 -21.60 10.26
CA LEU A 131 6.43 -23.02 10.41
C LEU A 131 7.60 -23.96 10.11
N ARG A 132 8.50 -23.57 9.19
CA ARG A 132 9.67 -24.36 8.81
C ARG A 132 10.91 -24.11 9.66
N THR A 133 11.03 -22.91 10.21
CA THR A 133 12.28 -22.45 10.87
C THR A 133 12.14 -22.21 12.37
N GLY A 134 10.92 -22.09 12.89
CA GLY A 134 10.63 -21.65 14.26
C GLY A 134 10.97 -20.19 14.55
N LYS A 135 11.49 -19.44 13.58
CA LYS A 135 11.99 -18.07 13.77
C LYS A 135 10.97 -17.03 13.34
N GLY A 136 10.82 -15.98 14.15
CA GLY A 136 10.06 -14.79 13.78
C GLY A 136 10.76 -13.96 12.72
N GLU A 137 10.12 -12.86 12.33
CA GLU A 137 10.64 -11.95 11.29
C GLU A 137 10.30 -10.50 11.61
N TYR A 138 11.04 -9.58 11.01
CA TYR A 138 10.71 -8.16 10.96
C TYR A 138 10.33 -7.78 9.54
N LEU A 139 9.07 -7.38 9.34
CA LEU A 139 8.54 -6.94 8.06
C LEU A 139 8.46 -5.41 8.05
N GLU A 140 9.30 -4.81 7.21
CA GLU A 140 9.32 -3.36 6.96
C GLU A 140 8.68 -3.07 5.61
N LEU A 141 7.60 -2.29 5.64
CA LEU A 141 6.82 -1.95 4.45
C LEU A 141 6.67 -0.43 4.36
N SER A 142 6.69 0.08 3.14
CA SER A 142 6.30 1.45 2.86
C SER A 142 5.17 1.51 1.84
N MET A 143 4.27 2.48 2.00
CA MET A 143 3.21 2.74 1.03
C MET A 143 3.79 3.10 -0.34
N LEU A 144 4.90 3.85 -0.36
CA LEU A 144 5.58 4.21 -1.60
C LEU A 144 6.10 2.97 -2.34
N ASP A 145 6.81 2.08 -1.67
CA ASP A 145 7.36 0.87 -2.30
C ASP A 145 6.24 -0.04 -2.83
N ALA A 146 5.18 -0.22 -2.04
CA ALA A 146 4.02 -1.00 -2.43
C ALA A 146 3.35 -0.42 -3.70
N MET A 147 3.20 0.90 -3.76
CA MET A 147 2.60 1.57 -4.92
C MET A 147 3.51 1.63 -6.13
N VAL A 148 4.82 1.84 -5.96
CA VAL A 148 5.77 1.79 -7.07
C VAL A 148 5.79 0.39 -7.67
N ASN A 149 5.77 -0.66 -6.85
CA ASN A 149 5.67 -2.03 -7.34
C ASN A 149 4.34 -2.31 -8.04
N PHE A 150 3.21 -1.87 -7.47
CA PHE A 150 1.89 -2.03 -8.07
C PHE A 150 1.77 -1.33 -9.43
N ASN A 151 2.33 -0.14 -9.55
CA ASN A 151 2.33 0.63 -10.79
C ASN A 151 3.38 0.14 -11.81
N TRP A 152 4.34 -0.69 -11.39
CA TRP A 152 5.59 -0.92 -12.13
C TRP A 152 5.37 -1.38 -13.56
N GLY A 153 4.49 -2.37 -13.77
CA GLY A 153 4.25 -2.96 -15.10
C GLY A 153 3.74 -1.95 -16.13
N GLU A 154 2.81 -1.08 -15.73
CA GLU A 154 2.18 -0.10 -16.63
C GLU A 154 2.98 1.19 -16.73
N SER A 155 3.56 1.66 -15.63
CA SER A 155 4.28 2.94 -15.57
C SER A 155 5.67 2.89 -16.17
N MET A 156 6.35 1.73 -16.14
CA MET A 156 7.72 1.63 -16.67
C MET A 156 7.76 1.37 -18.17
N ALA A 157 6.69 0.82 -18.77
CA ALA A 157 6.66 0.43 -20.18
C ALA A 157 7.21 1.55 -21.08
N ALA A 158 6.76 2.78 -20.86
CA ALA A 158 7.21 3.90 -21.68
C ALA A 158 8.64 4.40 -21.44
N PHE A 159 9.29 3.99 -20.35
CA PHE A 159 10.69 4.33 -20.06
C PHE A 159 11.65 3.23 -20.52
N VAL A 160 11.16 2.02 -20.82
CA VAL A 160 11.98 0.87 -21.21
C VAL A 160 11.77 0.43 -22.67
N GLU A 161 10.71 0.88 -23.33
CA GLU A 161 10.47 0.65 -24.76
C GLU A 161 11.45 1.46 -25.62
N LEU A 162 12.22 0.77 -26.47
CA LEU A 162 13.35 1.31 -27.23
C LEU A 162 12.95 2.38 -28.26
N ASP A 163 11.78 2.23 -28.87
CA ASP A 163 11.36 3.09 -29.99
C ASP A 163 10.44 4.24 -29.55
N HIS A 164 10.12 4.34 -28.26
CA HIS A 164 9.12 5.26 -27.70
C HIS A 164 7.75 5.22 -28.43
N GLU A 165 7.52 4.21 -29.28
CA GLU A 165 6.34 4.04 -30.11
C GLU A 165 5.13 3.75 -29.23
N GLY A 166 4.33 4.79 -28.99
CA GLY A 166 3.13 4.71 -28.16
C GLY A 166 3.24 5.44 -26.83
N THR A 167 4.41 5.96 -26.47
CA THR A 167 4.57 6.73 -25.23
C THR A 167 3.95 8.14 -25.38
N GLY A 168 2.95 8.43 -24.57
CA GLY A 168 2.38 9.77 -24.41
C GLY A 168 3.33 10.68 -23.63
N ARG A 169 2.96 11.97 -23.51
CA ARG A 169 3.76 13.05 -22.90
C ARG A 169 4.21 12.83 -21.43
N TYR A 170 3.82 11.70 -20.82
CA TYR A 170 4.07 11.33 -19.42
C TYR A 170 4.51 9.86 -19.24
N GLY A 171 4.93 9.19 -20.31
CA GLY A 171 5.30 7.79 -20.20
C GLY A 171 4.11 6.84 -20.00
N THR A 172 2.92 7.23 -20.45
CA THR A 172 1.75 6.35 -20.51
C THR A 172 1.48 5.97 -21.95
N ASN A 173 1.22 4.69 -22.22
CA ASN A 173 0.86 4.25 -23.56
C ASN A 173 -0.40 5.01 -24.02
N LYS A 174 -0.37 5.67 -25.19
CA LYS A 174 -1.49 6.43 -25.77
C LYS A 174 -2.75 5.56 -25.94
N ALA A 175 -2.61 4.24 -26.00
CA ALA A 175 -3.73 3.30 -25.97
C ALA A 175 -4.47 3.30 -24.62
N TYR A 176 -3.77 3.46 -23.50
CA TYR A 176 -4.35 3.51 -22.14
C TYR A 176 -4.82 4.92 -21.73
N VAL A 177 -4.37 5.97 -22.42
CA VAL A 177 -4.82 7.35 -22.18
C VAL A 177 -6.22 7.61 -22.73
N ARG A 178 -6.73 6.75 -23.65
CA ARG A 178 -8.10 6.89 -24.16
C ARG A 178 -9.09 6.39 -23.11
N ASP A 179 -9.85 7.33 -22.55
CA ASP A 179 -11.01 7.02 -21.71
C ASP A 179 -12.03 6.25 -22.58
N MET A 180 -12.20 4.95 -22.32
CA MET A 180 -13.10 4.08 -23.07
C MET A 180 -14.58 4.28 -22.69
N ILE A 181 -14.89 5.41 -22.03
CA ILE A 181 -16.22 5.77 -21.55
C ILE A 181 -16.88 6.73 -22.55
N TYR A 182 -18.00 6.32 -23.14
CA TYR A 182 -18.74 7.05 -24.17
C TYR A 182 -20.14 7.45 -23.67
N LYS A 183 -20.55 8.67 -23.99
CA LYS A 183 -21.89 9.19 -23.64
C LYS A 183 -22.95 8.67 -24.61
N THR A 184 -24.05 8.15 -24.08
CA THR A 184 -25.21 7.65 -24.85
C THR A 184 -26.26 8.76 -25.08
N LYS A 185 -27.23 8.49 -25.98
CA LYS A 185 -28.28 9.46 -26.35
C LYS A 185 -29.19 9.86 -25.18
N ASP A 186 -29.38 8.99 -24.21
CA ASP A 186 -30.15 9.23 -22.97
C ASP A 186 -29.32 9.93 -21.88
N GLY A 187 -28.08 10.31 -22.19
CA GLY A 187 -27.20 11.04 -21.27
C GLY A 187 -26.46 10.16 -20.26
N GLN A 188 -26.60 8.84 -20.32
CA GLN A 188 -25.79 7.90 -19.54
C GLN A 188 -24.42 7.65 -20.19
N PHE A 189 -23.62 6.77 -19.60
CA PHE A 189 -22.30 6.41 -20.10
C PHE A 189 -22.14 4.90 -20.21
N ILE A 190 -21.49 4.45 -21.28
CA ILE A 190 -21.14 3.05 -21.52
C ILE A 190 -19.64 2.93 -21.76
N THR A 191 -19.11 1.73 -21.59
CA THR A 191 -17.73 1.41 -22.02
C THR A 191 -17.76 0.60 -23.31
N CYS A 192 -16.82 0.87 -24.21
CA CYS A 192 -16.63 0.10 -25.43
C CYS A 192 -15.13 -0.05 -25.70
N GLY A 193 -14.67 -1.27 -25.95
CA GLY A 193 -13.26 -1.54 -26.20
C GLY A 193 -13.09 -2.78 -27.08
N ALA A 194 -12.16 -2.71 -28.03
CA ALA A 194 -11.72 -3.84 -28.83
C ALA A 194 -10.20 -3.97 -28.70
N VAL A 195 -9.73 -5.16 -28.36
CA VAL A 195 -8.31 -5.49 -28.25
C VAL A 195 -7.83 -6.35 -29.41
N SER A 196 -8.75 -6.82 -30.27
CA SER A 196 -8.45 -7.56 -31.50
C SER A 196 -9.20 -7.02 -32.72
N ASN A 197 -8.69 -7.31 -33.93
CA ASN A 197 -9.36 -6.95 -35.19
C ASN A 197 -10.77 -7.55 -35.29
N LYS A 198 -10.96 -8.76 -34.76
CA LYS A 198 -12.27 -9.43 -34.79
C LYS A 198 -13.29 -8.70 -33.91
N GLU A 199 -12.88 -8.27 -32.72
CA GLU A 199 -13.73 -7.47 -31.84
C GLU A 199 -14.01 -6.11 -32.48
N TRP A 200 -13.00 -5.48 -33.09
CA TRP A 200 -13.18 -4.21 -33.80
C TRP A 200 -14.19 -4.30 -34.95
N SER A 201 -14.15 -5.38 -35.74
CA SER A 201 -15.14 -5.61 -36.80
C SER A 201 -16.55 -5.90 -36.27
N GLY A 202 -16.69 -6.28 -35.00
CA GLY A 202 -17.98 -6.57 -34.36
C GLY A 202 -18.58 -5.41 -33.56
N LEU A 203 -17.84 -4.31 -33.39
CA LEU A 203 -18.31 -3.05 -32.81
C LEU A 203 -19.03 -2.20 -33.86
#